data_AF-A0A8T2VSC3-F1
#
_entry.id   AF-A0A8T2VSC3-F1
#
_cell.length_a   1.000
_cell.length_b   1.000
_cell.length_c   1.000
_cell.angle_alpha   90.00
_cell.angle_beta   90.00
_cell.angle_gamma   90.00
#
_symmetry.space_group_name_H-M   'P 1'
#
loop_
_entity.id
_entity.type
_entity.pdbx_description
1 polymer ?
#
loop_
_entity_poly.entity_id
_entity_poly.type
_entity_poly.pdbx_seq_one_letter_code
_entity_poly.pdbx_strand_id
1 'polypeptide(L)'
;MGPAPKGQASKVFINLEIGDQIEATKQEQGYKLAQEFLKSVGSQSCTPYDMAGLNSLSNLDNETQEIFTEAFSSDPTWSNQGTARLNPPDALAKGHLEIELDYKSAPKAAENFRCLCTGEKGKGKAERVKLCTTKALICIV
;
A
#
# COMPACT_ATOMS: atom_id res chain seq x y z
N MET A 1 -26.94 -20.39 33.01
CA MET A 1 -26.52 -19.26 32.16
C MET A 1 -25.70 -18.31 33.02
N GLY A 2 -24.36 -18.31 32.86
CA GLY A 2 -23.50 -17.37 33.56
C GLY A 2 -23.55 -15.99 32.89
N PRO A 3 -23.43 -14.89 33.64
CA PRO A 3 -23.43 -13.54 33.07
C PRO A 3 -22.23 -13.35 32.15
N ALA A 4 -22.47 -12.70 31.00
CA ALA A 4 -21.42 -12.34 30.05
C ALA A 4 -20.36 -11.45 30.73
N PRO A 5 -19.06 -11.68 30.50
CA PRO A 5 -17.99 -10.87 31.08
C PRO A 5 -18.14 -9.41 30.63
N LYS A 6 -18.34 -8.51 31.61
CA LYS A 6 -18.45 -7.07 31.37
C LYS A 6 -17.09 -6.55 30.90
N GLY A 7 -17.04 -6.02 29.66
CA GLY A 7 -15.86 -5.34 29.10
C GLY A 7 -15.37 -5.85 27.74
N GLN A 8 -16.07 -6.79 27.10
CA GLN A 8 -15.64 -7.35 25.82
C GLN A 8 -16.07 -6.43 24.66
N ALA A 9 -15.09 -5.92 23.91
CA ALA A 9 -15.31 -5.02 22.78
C ALA A 9 -16.38 -5.57 21.84
N SER A 10 -17.52 -4.89 21.77
CA SER A 10 -18.65 -5.27 20.92
C SER A 10 -18.45 -4.89 19.47
N LYS A 11 -17.33 -4.25 19.10
CA LYS A 11 -17.09 -3.74 17.76
C LYS A 11 -15.70 -4.11 17.27
N VAL A 12 -15.62 -4.45 15.99
CA VAL A 12 -14.38 -4.75 15.28
C VAL A 12 -14.31 -3.90 14.03
N PHE A 13 -13.11 -3.42 13.74
CA PHE A 13 -12.84 -2.54 12.61
C PHE A 13 -11.93 -3.25 11.61
N ILE A 14 -12.32 -3.23 10.33
CA ILE A 14 -11.53 -3.79 9.23
C ILE A 14 -11.31 -2.67 8.22
N ASN A 15 -10.03 -2.37 7.97
CA ASN A 15 -9.65 -1.48 6.88
C ASN A 15 -9.51 -2.31 5.60
N LEU A 16 -10.14 -1.83 4.54
CA LEU A 16 -10.17 -2.46 3.22
C LEU A 16 -9.41 -1.59 2.24
N GLU A 17 -8.64 -2.22 1.37
CA GLU A 17 -8.01 -1.57 0.22
C GLU A 17 -8.51 -2.28 -1.03
N ILE A 18 -9.18 -1.54 -1.90
CA ILE A 18 -9.90 -2.06 -3.06
C ILE A 18 -9.16 -1.62 -4.32
N GLY A 19 -8.79 -2.60 -5.15
CA GLY A 19 -8.11 -2.42 -6.44
C GLY A 19 -7.00 -3.45 -6.67
N ASP A 20 -6.28 -3.30 -7.79
CA ASP A 20 -5.12 -4.14 -8.09
C ASP A 20 -3.90 -3.70 -7.26
N GLN A 21 -3.61 -4.48 -6.24
CA GLN A 21 -2.53 -4.24 -5.29
C GLN A 21 -1.13 -4.43 -5.91
N ILE A 22 -1.02 -5.34 -6.88
CA ILE A 22 0.24 -5.60 -7.56
C ILE A 22 0.56 -4.40 -8.43
N GLU A 23 -0.42 -3.92 -9.19
CA GLU A 23 -0.26 -2.76 -10.04
C GLU A 23 -0.03 -1.47 -9.22
N ALA A 24 -0.80 -1.25 -8.15
CA ALA A 24 -0.57 -0.10 -7.26
C ALA A 24 0.84 -0.10 -6.66
N THR A 25 1.34 -1.27 -6.22
CA THR A 25 2.71 -1.40 -5.70
C THR A 25 3.76 -1.08 -6.78
N LYS A 26 3.56 -1.56 -8.02
CA LYS A 26 4.46 -1.24 -9.14
C LYS A 26 4.46 0.25 -9.46
N GLN A 27 3.30 0.90 -9.43
CA GLN A 27 3.17 2.33 -9.69
C GLN A 27 3.86 3.15 -8.59
N GLU A 28 3.68 2.79 -7.32
CA GLU A 28 4.38 3.41 -6.19
C GLU A 28 5.91 3.26 -6.32
N GLN A 29 6.39 2.06 -6.67
CA GLN A 29 7.81 1.80 -6.88
C GLN A 29 8.37 2.62 -8.04
N GLY A 30 7.71 2.62 -9.20
CA GLY A 30 8.13 3.39 -10.38
C GLY A 30 8.15 4.89 -10.12
N TYR A 31 7.19 5.40 -9.35
CA TYR A 31 7.14 6.82 -8.97
C TYR A 31 8.25 7.18 -7.99
N LYS A 32 8.51 6.32 -6.98
CA LYS A 32 9.60 6.52 -6.03
C LYS A 32 10.97 6.49 -6.70
N LEU A 33 11.19 5.54 -7.61
CA LEU A 33 12.42 5.45 -8.40
C LEU A 33 12.63 6.73 -9.23
N ALA A 34 11.58 7.24 -9.87
CA ALA A 34 11.67 8.49 -10.62
C ALA A 34 12.04 9.68 -9.72
N GLN A 35 11.49 9.76 -8.50
CA GLN A 35 11.86 10.81 -7.54
C GLN A 35 13.32 10.69 -7.08
N GLU A 36 13.82 9.47 -6.86
CA GLU A 36 15.20 9.23 -6.48
C GLU A 36 16.17 9.56 -7.60
N PHE A 37 15.82 9.22 -8.85
CA PHE A 37 16.59 9.62 -10.03
C PHE A 37 16.60 11.14 -10.20
N LEU A 38 15.46 11.82 -10.06
CA LEU A 38 15.42 13.29 -10.13
C LEU A 38 16.35 13.94 -9.10
N LYS A 39 16.40 13.40 -7.88
CA LYS A 39 17.32 13.87 -6.83
C LYS A 39 18.78 13.61 -7.18
N SER A 40 19.09 12.45 -7.76
CA SER A 40 20.46 12.10 -8.11
C SER A 40 20.97 12.96 -9.26
N VAL A 41 20.16 13.19 -10.28
CA VAL A 41 20.48 14.00 -11.45
C VAL A 41 20.48 15.49 -11.14
N GLY A 42 19.51 15.98 -10.37
CA GLY A 42 19.44 17.39 -9.97
C GLY A 42 20.62 17.81 -9.06
N SER A 43 21.23 16.85 -8.35
CA SER A 43 22.44 17.10 -7.55
C SER A 43 23.72 17.09 -8.40
N GLN A 44 23.68 16.54 -9.62
CA GLN A 44 24.80 16.54 -10.55
C GLN A 44 24.69 17.79 -11.43
N SER A 45 25.52 18.80 -11.14
CA SER A 45 25.63 20.08 -11.82
C SER A 45 26.08 20.01 -13.30
N CYS A 46 25.97 18.85 -13.95
CA CYS A 46 26.51 18.55 -15.26
C CYS A 46 25.48 17.94 -16.23
N THR A 47 24.18 18.20 -16.04
CA THR A 47 23.18 17.85 -17.05
C THR A 47 23.03 18.97 -18.09
N PRO A 48 22.98 18.66 -19.41
CA PRO A 48 22.90 19.68 -20.46
C PRO A 48 21.63 20.54 -20.43
N TYR A 49 20.61 20.06 -19.72
CA TYR A 49 19.34 20.71 -19.48
C TYR A 49 19.24 20.98 -17.98
N ASP A 50 18.71 22.15 -17.59
CA ASP A 50 18.69 22.66 -16.21
C ASP A 50 17.73 21.85 -15.30
N MET A 51 18.03 20.56 -15.12
CA MET A 51 17.32 19.63 -14.25
C MET A 51 17.66 19.86 -12.78
N ALA A 52 18.69 20.66 -12.49
CA ALA A 52 19.16 21.00 -11.15
C ALA A 52 18.17 21.91 -10.39
N GLY A 53 17.30 22.65 -11.09
CA GLY A 53 16.24 23.46 -10.50
C GLY A 53 14.94 22.71 -10.19
N LEU A 54 14.81 21.45 -10.62
CA LEU A 54 13.55 20.71 -10.53
C LEU A 54 13.40 20.00 -9.18
N ASN A 55 12.52 20.54 -8.37
CA ASN A 55 12.23 20.04 -7.01
C ASN A 55 11.07 19.02 -6.97
N SER A 56 10.33 18.82 -8.07
CA SER A 56 9.18 17.92 -8.12
C SER A 56 8.88 17.42 -9.53
N LEU A 57 8.51 16.13 -9.65
CA LEU A 57 8.07 15.49 -10.90
C LEU A 57 6.79 16.13 -11.49
N SER A 58 5.95 16.73 -10.65
CA SER A 58 4.67 17.34 -11.06
C SER A 58 4.84 18.64 -11.83
N ASN A 59 6.02 19.26 -11.75
CA ASN A 59 6.30 20.56 -12.36
C ASN A 59 7.06 20.42 -13.69
N LEU A 60 7.27 19.20 -14.17
CA LEU A 60 7.93 18.94 -15.44
C LEU A 60 6.95 19.25 -16.58
N ASP A 61 7.34 20.17 -17.46
CA ASP A 61 6.70 20.34 -18.76
C ASP A 61 6.97 19.13 -19.66
N ASN A 62 6.21 19.01 -20.75
CA ASN A 62 6.26 17.84 -21.62
C ASN A 62 7.65 17.58 -22.21
N GLU A 63 8.39 18.64 -22.59
CA GLU A 63 9.73 18.49 -23.18
C GLU A 63 10.70 17.94 -22.12
N THR A 64 10.62 18.46 -20.90
CA THR A 64 11.45 17.98 -19.79
C THR A 64 11.10 16.56 -19.34
N GLN A 65 9.83 16.16 -19.45
CA GLN A 65 9.40 14.78 -19.18
C GLN A 65 10.02 13.79 -20.17
N GLU A 66 10.04 14.12 -21.47
CA GLU A 66 10.65 13.27 -22.50
C GLU A 66 12.16 13.10 -22.27
N ILE A 67 12.85 14.20 -21.98
CA ILE A 67 14.29 14.20 -21.66
C ILE A 67 14.55 13.34 -20.42
N PHE A 68 13.72 13.46 -19.38
CA PHE A 68 13.84 12.64 -18.18
C PHE A 68 13.70 11.15 -18.51
N THR A 69 12.69 10.78 -19.29
CA THR A 69 12.43 9.38 -19.64
C THR A 69 13.57 8.79 -20.46
N GLU A 70 14.14 9.56 -21.40
CA GLU A 70 15.32 9.15 -22.18
C GLU A 70 16.55 8.99 -21.28
N ALA A 71 16.83 9.97 -20.41
CA ALA A 71 17.97 9.94 -19.50
C ALA A 71 17.89 8.75 -18.52
N PHE A 72 16.71 8.47 -17.98
CA PHE A 72 16.48 7.33 -17.10
C PHE A 72 16.67 6.00 -17.82
N SER A 73 16.15 5.88 -19.05
CA SER A 73 16.25 4.64 -19.84
C SER A 73 17.69 4.35 -20.29
N SER A 74 18.46 5.41 -20.52
CA SER A 74 19.84 5.33 -20.99
C SER A 74 20.84 4.92 -19.91
N ASP A 75 20.54 5.15 -18.62
CA ASP A 75 21.41 4.73 -17.52
C ASP A 75 21.08 3.29 -17.06
N PRO A 76 21.95 2.30 -17.32
CA PRO A 76 21.72 0.92 -16.92
C PRO A 76 21.59 0.73 -15.41
N THR A 77 22.11 1.65 -14.61
CA THR A 77 22.02 1.60 -13.15
C THR A 77 20.59 1.79 -12.69
N TRP A 78 19.81 2.62 -13.40
CA TRP A 78 18.43 2.97 -13.06
C TRP A 78 17.41 2.16 -13.88
N SER A 79 17.63 2.00 -15.19
CA SER A 79 16.70 1.28 -16.06
C SER A 79 16.56 -0.21 -15.73
N ASN A 80 17.59 -0.84 -15.14
CA ASN A 80 17.50 -2.22 -14.66
C ASN A 80 16.68 -2.37 -13.37
N GLN A 81 16.40 -1.29 -12.64
CA GLN A 81 15.63 -1.34 -11.38
C GLN A 81 14.11 -1.34 -11.63
N GLY A 82 13.67 -0.90 -12.81
CA GLY A 82 12.26 -0.89 -13.20
C GLY A 82 11.93 0.26 -14.14
N THR A 83 10.64 0.44 -14.41
CA THR A 83 10.14 1.54 -15.25
C THR A 83 9.85 2.77 -14.39
N ALA A 84 10.43 3.91 -14.75
CA ALA A 84 10.12 5.18 -14.11
C ALA A 84 8.69 5.63 -14.40
N ARG A 85 8.01 6.16 -13.38
CA ARG A 85 6.67 6.77 -13.51
C ARG A 85 6.74 8.23 -13.09
N LEU A 86 6.32 9.12 -13.97
CA LEU A 86 6.32 10.57 -13.72
C LEU A 86 5.05 11.05 -13.01
N ASN A 87 3.93 10.38 -13.29
CA ASN A 87 2.65 10.69 -12.68
C ASN A 87 2.52 10.04 -11.30
N PRO A 88 1.90 10.73 -10.32
CA PRO A 88 1.65 10.12 -9.03
C PRO A 88 0.84 8.81 -9.18
N PRO A 89 1.06 7.83 -8.28
CA PRO A 89 0.28 6.60 -8.27
C PRO A 89 -1.17 6.91 -7.93
N ASP A 90 -2.09 6.17 -8.54
CA ASP A 90 -3.51 6.31 -8.24
C ASP A 90 -3.78 5.75 -6.84
N ALA A 91 -4.46 6.55 -6.01
CA ALA A 91 -4.79 6.09 -4.66
C ALA A 91 -5.81 4.95 -4.75
N LEU A 92 -5.46 3.79 -4.20
CA LEU A 92 -6.41 2.70 -4.02
C LEU A 92 -7.61 3.17 -3.18
N ALA A 93 -8.80 2.72 -3.56
CA ALA A 93 -10.00 3.04 -2.81
C ALA A 93 -9.91 2.38 -1.43
N LYS A 94 -9.97 3.18 -0.37
CA LYS A 94 -9.90 2.70 1.01
C LYS A 94 -11.29 2.68 1.62
N GLY A 95 -11.65 1.55 2.20
CA GLY A 95 -12.92 1.34 2.89
C GLY A 95 -12.69 1.06 4.38
N HIS A 96 -13.70 1.39 5.18
CA HIS A 96 -13.71 1.06 6.60
C HIS A 96 -14.99 0.32 6.94
N LEU A 97 -14.85 -0.91 7.45
CA LEU A 97 -15.97 -1.75 7.86
C LEU A 97 -15.99 -1.85 9.39
N GLU A 98 -17.08 -1.38 9.98
CA GLU A 98 -17.38 -1.53 11.40
C GLU A 98 -18.40 -2.66 11.58
N ILE A 99 -18.03 -3.67 12.35
CA ILE A 99 -18.87 -4.85 12.61
C ILE A 99 -19.16 -4.91 14.10
N GLU A 100 -20.45 -4.87 14.46
CA GLU A 100 -20.90 -5.14 15.82
C GLU A 100 -21.08 -6.66 16.04
N LEU A 101 -20.50 -7.18 17.13
CA LEU A 101 -20.51 -8.58 17.49
C LEU A 101 -21.55 -8.88 18.56
N ASP A 102 -22.53 -9.72 18.22
CA ASP A 102 -23.56 -10.16 19.17
C ASP A 102 -23.10 -11.33 20.05
N TYR A 103 -22.49 -10.97 21.18
CA TYR A 103 -22.09 -11.93 22.22
C TYR A 103 -23.26 -12.55 22.99
N LYS A 104 -24.49 -12.00 22.89
CA LYS A 104 -25.65 -12.58 23.58
C LYS A 104 -26.14 -13.83 22.86
N SER A 105 -26.27 -13.73 21.54
CA SER A 105 -26.77 -14.84 20.73
C SER A 105 -25.68 -15.86 20.40
N ALA A 106 -24.45 -15.41 20.13
CA ALA A 106 -23.37 -16.29 19.65
C ALA A 106 -22.00 -15.99 20.29
N PRO A 107 -21.83 -16.18 21.61
CA PRO A 107 -20.62 -15.76 22.33
C PRO A 107 -19.33 -16.44 21.82
N LYS A 108 -19.39 -17.72 21.44
CA LYS A 108 -18.23 -18.44 20.90
C LYS A 108 -17.84 -17.95 19.50
N ALA A 109 -18.82 -17.62 18.66
CA ALA A 109 -18.57 -17.14 17.30
C ALA A 109 -18.03 -15.70 17.32
N ALA A 110 -18.63 -14.83 18.14
CA ALA A 110 -18.16 -13.47 18.36
C ALA A 110 -16.70 -13.46 18.85
N GLU A 111 -16.35 -14.30 19.83
CA GLU A 111 -14.97 -14.37 20.31
C GLU A 111 -14.00 -14.94 19.28
N ASN A 112 -14.43 -15.93 18.48
CA ASN A 112 -13.61 -16.43 17.38
C ASN A 112 -13.35 -15.34 16.34
N PHE A 113 -14.38 -14.62 15.91
CA PHE A 113 -14.26 -13.54 14.93
C PHE A 113 -13.35 -12.40 15.44
N ARG A 114 -13.53 -11.97 16.70
CA ARG A 114 -12.64 -10.99 17.33
C ARG A 114 -11.18 -11.44 17.30
N CYS A 115 -10.91 -12.70 17.65
CA CYS A 115 -9.55 -13.26 17.64
C CYS A 115 -8.95 -13.33 16.23
N LEU A 116 -9.76 -13.57 15.18
CA LEU A 116 -9.32 -13.54 13.78
C LEU A 116 -8.93 -12.13 13.34
N CYS A 117 -9.65 -11.13 13.81
CA CYS A 117 -9.40 -9.74 13.44
C CYS A 117 -8.19 -9.14 14.15
N THR A 118 -7.97 -9.48 15.42
CA THR A 118 -6.81 -9.01 16.20
C THR A 118 -5.55 -9.84 15.96
N GLY A 119 -5.72 -11.12 15.62
CA GLY A 119 -4.64 -12.09 15.46
C GLY A 119 -3.91 -12.46 16.75
N GLU A 120 -4.52 -12.19 17.91
CA GLU A 120 -3.98 -12.51 19.25
C GLU A 120 -3.75 -14.02 19.46
N LYS A 121 -4.42 -14.88 18.67
CA LYS A 121 -4.27 -16.34 18.74
C LYS A 121 -3.24 -16.93 17.78
N GLY A 122 -2.48 -16.09 17.06
CA GLY A 122 -1.33 -16.53 16.28
C GLY A 122 -1.66 -17.30 15.00
N LYS A 123 -1.15 -18.52 14.84
CA LYS A 123 -1.31 -19.35 13.63
C LYS A 123 -2.37 -20.42 13.85
N GLY A 124 -3.17 -20.71 12.83
CA GLY A 124 -4.15 -21.79 12.88
C GLY A 124 -3.46 -23.16 13.00
N LYS A 125 -4.04 -24.10 13.75
CA LYS A 125 -3.49 -25.47 13.85
C LYS A 125 -3.53 -26.23 12.52
N ALA A 126 -4.43 -25.87 11.62
CA ALA A 126 -4.61 -26.52 10.32
C ALA A 126 -3.87 -25.80 9.18
N GLU A 127 -3.57 -24.51 9.32
CA GLU A 127 -2.92 -23.70 8.28
C GLU A 127 -1.77 -22.91 8.89
N ARG A 128 -0.60 -22.98 8.25
CA ARG A 128 0.58 -22.16 8.58
C ARG A 128 0.37 -20.66 8.27
N VAL A 129 -0.86 -20.27 7.93
CA VAL A 129 -1.28 -18.91 7.64
C VAL A 129 -1.61 -18.19 8.95
N LYS A 130 -1.15 -16.95 9.07
CA LYS A 130 -1.40 -16.09 10.23
C LYS A 130 -2.90 -15.75 10.25
N LEU A 131 -3.57 -16.05 11.36
CA LEU A 131 -4.99 -15.69 11.55
C LEU A 131 -5.05 -14.20 11.91
N CYS A 132 -5.01 -13.32 10.91
CA CYS A 132 -4.96 -11.88 11.14
C CYS A 132 -5.58 -11.17 9.93
N THR A 133 -6.77 -10.57 10.11
CA THR A 133 -7.43 -9.83 9.02
C THR A 133 -6.82 -8.46 8.77
N THR A 134 -5.81 -8.03 9.52
CA THR A 134 -5.08 -6.77 9.26
C THR A 134 -4.37 -6.79 7.90
N LYS A 135 -4.28 -7.95 7.23
CA LYS A 135 -3.96 -8.11 5.80
C LYS A 135 -4.90 -9.10 5.11
N ALA A 136 -6.17 -9.20 5.51
CA ALA A 136 -7.14 -9.96 4.73
C ALA A 136 -7.45 -9.16 3.47
N LEU A 137 -6.78 -9.53 2.38
CA LEU A 137 -7.11 -9.12 1.03
C LEU A 137 -8.47 -9.74 0.68
N ILE A 138 -9.51 -8.92 0.63
CA ILE A 138 -10.75 -9.32 -0.04
C ILE A 138 -10.57 -8.92 -1.50
N CYS A 139 -9.99 -9.83 -2.31
CA CYS A 139 -10.14 -9.76 -3.76
C CYS A 139 -11.58 -10.15 -4.09
N ILE A 140 -12.40 -9.16 -4.48
CA ILE A 140 -13.66 -9.45 -5.16
C ILE A 140 -13.28 -9.75 -6.62
N VAL A 141 -13.47 -11.00 -7.04
CA VAL A 141 -13.36 -11.43 -8.45
C VAL A 141 -14.72 -11.31 -9.11
#